data_AF-A0A093XI86-F1
#
_entry.id   AF-A0A093XI86-F1
#
_cell.length_a   1.000
_cell.length_b   1.000
_cell.length_c   1.000
_cell.angle_alpha   90.00
_cell.angle_beta   90.00
_cell.angle_gamma   90.00
#
_symmetry.space_group_name_H-M   'P 1'
#
loop_
_entity.id
_entity.type
_entity.pdbx_description
1 polymer ?
#
loop_
_entity_poly.entity_id
_entity_poly.type
_entity_poly.pdbx_seq_one_letter_code
_entity_poly.pdbx_strand_id
1 'polypeptide(L)'
;TALDVVIGLSAALGSQFGELWKVFEKPVMKLASSQEAFERSTSIGVIAECTAHMGAAVTPSTATLLKLLLHRLTDEDPESRSNAAYATGLLIQHSEDANTYGPAYPQILHKLEPLLQTERARTLDNAAGCVSRMITAHPDKVPIGDVLPVLAGLLPLKEDYEENAPIYSCIVGLYQAGNSVVQELTPKLVPVFAAVLGEPKEQLDEETRAKLVETVKYIAKQQPALIQGHAVLAAL
;
A
#
# COMPACT_ATOMS: atom_id res chain seq x y z
N THR A 1 -0.15 14.04 -21.63
CA THR A 1 0.51 15.27 -21.14
C THR A 1 2.02 15.03 -21.14
N ALA A 2 2.85 16.05 -20.85
CA ALA A 2 4.30 15.83 -20.68
C ALA A 2 4.61 14.87 -19.52
N LEU A 3 3.79 14.88 -18.46
CA LEU A 3 3.93 13.98 -17.31
C LEU A 3 3.61 12.52 -17.69
N ASP A 4 2.61 12.28 -18.55
CA ASP A 4 2.30 10.93 -19.04
C ASP A 4 3.46 10.34 -19.87
N VAL A 5 4.25 11.19 -20.54
CA VAL A 5 5.47 10.75 -21.23
C VAL A 5 6.53 10.29 -20.25
N VAL A 6 6.68 10.97 -19.10
CA VAL A 6 7.62 10.57 -18.04
C VAL A 6 7.21 9.21 -17.47
N ILE A 7 5.92 9.01 -17.21
CA ILE A 7 5.37 7.71 -16.78
C ILE A 7 5.66 6.63 -17.83
N GLY A 8 5.31 6.86 -19.10
CA GLY A 8 5.53 5.89 -20.17
C GLY A 8 7.00 5.52 -20.36
N LEU A 9 7.91 6.48 -20.22
CA LEU A 9 9.35 6.23 -20.22
C LEU A 9 9.78 5.38 -19.02
N SER A 10 9.26 5.67 -17.83
CA SER A 10 9.56 4.88 -16.63
C SER A 10 9.08 3.43 -16.77
N ALA A 11 7.87 3.21 -17.29
CA ALA A 11 7.32 1.89 -17.54
C ALA A 11 8.16 1.11 -18.56
N ALA A 12 8.57 1.77 -19.66
CA ALA A 12 9.34 1.14 -20.72
C ALA A 12 10.78 0.79 -20.31
N LEU A 13 11.40 1.59 -19.44
CA LEU A 13 12.81 1.43 -19.04
C LEU A 13 12.98 0.66 -17.73
N GLY A 14 11.93 0.56 -16.91
CA GLY A 14 11.98 -0.06 -15.59
C GLY A 14 13.08 0.55 -14.72
N SER A 15 13.92 -0.30 -14.13
CA SER A 15 15.03 0.12 -13.26
C SER A 15 16.04 1.07 -13.93
N GLN A 16 16.23 0.98 -15.25
CA GLN A 16 17.14 1.88 -15.98
C GLN A 16 16.65 3.33 -15.99
N PHE A 17 15.36 3.56 -15.72
CA PHE A 17 14.80 4.90 -15.61
C PHE A 17 15.41 5.71 -14.47
N GLY A 18 15.98 5.08 -13.43
CA GLY A 18 16.63 5.79 -12.32
C GLY A 18 17.72 6.78 -12.76
N GLU A 19 18.42 6.50 -13.87
CA GLU A 19 19.39 7.44 -14.44
C GLU A 19 18.73 8.66 -15.08
N LEU A 20 17.60 8.47 -15.76
CA LEU A 20 16.82 9.56 -16.35
C LEU A 20 16.02 10.34 -15.29
N TRP A 21 15.62 9.69 -14.21
CA TRP A 21 14.91 10.33 -13.10
C TRP A 21 15.69 11.54 -12.57
N LYS A 22 17.03 11.49 -12.55
CA LYS A 22 17.89 12.62 -12.15
C LYS A 22 17.63 13.91 -12.94
N VAL A 23 17.14 13.80 -14.18
CA VAL A 23 16.76 14.93 -15.03
C VAL A 23 15.35 15.42 -14.72
N PHE A 24 14.42 14.50 -14.43
CA PHE A 24 13.00 14.79 -14.24
C PHE A 24 12.62 15.13 -12.79
N GLU A 25 13.39 14.67 -11.81
CA GLU A 25 13.08 14.78 -10.38
C GLU A 25 12.78 16.23 -10.00
N LYS A 26 13.71 17.15 -10.28
CA LYS A 26 13.54 18.56 -9.91
C LYS A 26 12.32 19.22 -10.58
N PRO A 27 12.10 19.08 -11.91
CA PRO A 27 10.87 19.57 -12.55
C PRO A 27 9.58 18.98 -11.96
N VAL A 28 9.51 17.66 -11.76
CA VAL A 28 8.31 17.00 -11.22
C VAL A 28 8.04 17.42 -9.78
N MET A 29 9.08 17.48 -8.94
CA MET A 29 8.96 17.96 -7.57
C MET A 29 8.52 19.42 -7.46
N LYS A 30 8.90 20.27 -8.43
CA LYS A 30 8.43 21.66 -8.48
C LYS A 30 6.91 21.71 -8.67
N LEU A 31 6.37 20.85 -9.54
CA LEU A 31 4.91 20.72 -9.73
C LEU A 31 4.24 20.14 -8.48
N ALA A 32 4.88 19.18 -7.82
CA ALA A 32 4.38 18.59 -6.57
C ALA A 32 4.34 19.59 -5.39
N SER A 33 5.05 20.71 -5.53
CA SER A 33 5.09 21.82 -4.58
C SER A 33 4.33 23.06 -5.08
N SER A 34 3.54 22.94 -6.15
CA SER A 34 2.80 24.05 -6.74
C SER A 34 1.66 24.56 -5.83
N GLN A 35 1.22 25.78 -6.07
CA GLN A 35 0.00 26.32 -5.45
C GLN A 35 -1.27 25.70 -6.06
N GLU A 36 -1.18 25.17 -7.27
CA GLU A 36 -2.33 24.56 -7.97
C GLU A 36 -2.53 23.11 -7.53
N ALA A 37 -3.70 22.81 -6.96
CA ALA A 37 -4.03 21.48 -6.44
C ALA A 37 -3.88 20.37 -7.49
N PHE A 38 -4.36 20.61 -8.71
CA PHE A 38 -4.25 19.65 -9.82
C PHE A 38 -2.79 19.35 -10.19
N GLU A 39 -1.90 20.35 -10.20
CA GLU A 39 -0.47 20.14 -10.47
C GLU A 39 0.16 19.29 -9.38
N ARG A 40 -0.19 19.53 -8.11
CA ARG A 40 0.27 18.72 -6.97
C ARG A 40 -0.20 17.28 -7.08
N SER A 41 -1.51 17.07 -7.20
CA SER A 41 -2.10 15.72 -7.26
C SER A 41 -1.49 14.90 -8.40
N THR A 42 -1.45 15.47 -9.62
CA THR A 42 -0.95 14.80 -10.82
C THR A 42 0.52 14.44 -10.70
N SER A 43 1.36 15.36 -10.23
CA SER A 43 2.80 15.12 -10.13
C SER A 43 3.17 14.15 -9.00
N ILE A 44 2.40 14.11 -7.90
CA ILE A 44 2.57 13.07 -6.87
C ILE A 44 2.20 11.69 -7.43
N GLY A 45 1.15 11.60 -8.25
CA GLY A 45 0.81 10.38 -8.99
C GLY A 45 1.96 9.92 -9.90
N VAL A 46 2.57 10.85 -10.64
CA VAL A 46 3.75 10.55 -11.49
C VAL A 46 4.93 10.05 -10.67
N ILE A 47 5.20 10.66 -9.51
CA ILE A 47 6.24 10.19 -8.58
C ILE A 47 5.95 8.75 -8.15
N ALA A 48 4.69 8.43 -7.81
CA ALA A 48 4.27 7.09 -7.40
C ALA A 48 4.53 6.06 -8.50
N GLU A 49 4.02 6.30 -9.71
CA GLU A 49 4.18 5.37 -10.84
C GLU A 49 5.65 5.20 -11.25
N CYS A 50 6.40 6.30 -11.32
CA CYS A 50 7.84 6.22 -11.61
C CYS A 50 8.58 5.41 -10.55
N THR A 51 8.23 5.60 -9.27
CA THR A 51 8.81 4.84 -8.14
C THR A 51 8.53 3.35 -8.28
N ALA A 52 7.29 2.98 -8.61
CA ALA A 52 6.91 1.59 -8.83
C ALA A 52 7.67 0.95 -10.01
N HIS A 53 7.75 1.65 -11.15
CA HIS A 53 8.44 1.13 -12.34
C HIS A 53 9.96 1.00 -12.16
N MET A 54 10.60 1.96 -11.48
CA MET A 54 12.06 1.94 -11.30
C MET A 54 12.51 1.01 -10.17
N GLY A 55 11.61 0.61 -9.27
CA GLY A 55 11.92 -0.27 -8.14
C GLY A 55 13.06 0.28 -7.29
N ALA A 56 14.03 -0.58 -6.95
CA ALA A 56 15.20 -0.23 -6.13
C ALA A 56 16.02 0.95 -6.66
N ALA A 57 15.91 1.30 -7.95
CA ALA A 57 16.59 2.45 -8.52
C ALA A 57 16.09 3.80 -7.97
N VAL A 58 14.98 3.85 -7.22
CA VAL A 58 14.52 5.05 -6.50
C VAL A 58 15.41 5.41 -5.30
N THR A 59 16.20 4.45 -4.80
CA THR A 59 16.96 4.57 -3.53
C THR A 59 17.75 5.88 -3.38
N PRO A 60 18.46 6.41 -4.41
CA PRO A 60 19.18 7.69 -4.30
C PRO A 60 18.28 8.91 -4.04
N SER A 61 16.99 8.83 -4.40
CA SER A 61 16.00 9.91 -4.24
C SER A 61 15.22 9.82 -2.92
N THR A 62 15.48 8.81 -2.08
CA THR A 62 14.68 8.51 -0.87
C THR A 62 14.51 9.72 0.03
N ALA A 63 15.60 10.38 0.44
CA ALA A 63 15.53 11.52 1.36
C ALA A 63 14.71 12.68 0.77
N THR A 64 14.90 12.96 -0.52
CA THR A 64 14.26 14.05 -1.24
C THR A 64 12.77 13.81 -1.40
N LEU A 65 12.38 12.61 -1.86
CA LEU A 65 10.98 12.23 -2.04
C LEU A 65 10.26 12.11 -0.70
N LEU A 66 10.87 11.46 0.30
CA LEU A 66 10.29 11.31 1.63
C LEU A 66 9.94 12.67 2.24
N LYS A 67 10.83 13.66 2.15
CA LYS A 67 10.58 15.01 2.66
C LYS A 67 9.35 15.66 2.00
N LEU A 68 9.23 15.53 0.67
CA LEU A 68 8.08 16.03 -0.08
C LEU A 68 6.79 15.30 0.32
N LEU A 69 6.82 13.97 0.34
CA LEU A 69 5.66 13.14 0.62
C LEU A 69 5.14 13.34 2.05
N LEU A 70 6.02 13.43 3.05
CA LEU A 70 5.64 13.77 4.44
C LEU A 70 4.89 15.10 4.54
N HIS A 71 5.26 16.08 3.70
CA HIS A 71 4.56 17.35 3.63
C HIS A 71 3.18 17.21 2.96
N ARG A 72 3.08 16.40 1.90
CA ARG A 72 1.87 16.20 1.11
C ARG A 72 0.86 15.21 1.71
N LEU A 73 1.26 14.35 2.65
CA LEU A 73 0.32 13.53 3.44
C LEU A 73 -0.71 14.38 4.21
N THR A 74 -0.40 15.66 4.45
CA THR A 74 -1.29 16.64 5.10
C THR A 74 -1.64 17.80 4.15
N ASP A 75 -1.65 17.56 2.83
CA ASP A 75 -2.11 18.54 1.84
C ASP A 75 -3.55 18.99 2.14
N GLU A 76 -3.92 20.20 1.76
CA GLU A 76 -5.32 20.67 1.84
C GLU A 76 -6.21 19.93 0.83
N ASP A 77 -5.63 19.60 -0.33
CA ASP A 77 -6.30 18.88 -1.40
C ASP A 77 -6.36 17.38 -1.07
N PRO A 78 -7.57 16.80 -0.96
CA PRO A 78 -7.71 15.39 -0.58
C PRO A 78 -7.11 14.41 -1.60
N GLU A 79 -7.11 14.75 -2.88
CA GLU A 79 -6.56 13.88 -3.92
C GLU A 79 -5.03 13.81 -3.79
N SER A 80 -4.40 14.96 -3.57
CA SER A 80 -2.97 15.06 -3.24
C SER A 80 -2.60 14.29 -1.98
N ARG A 81 -3.43 14.31 -0.92
CA ARG A 81 -3.21 13.46 0.28
C ARG A 81 -3.27 11.96 -0.05
N SER A 82 -4.28 11.56 -0.82
CA SER A 82 -4.47 10.17 -1.26
C SER A 82 -3.28 9.67 -2.07
N ASN A 83 -2.82 10.45 -3.04
CA ASN A 83 -1.68 10.11 -3.88
C ASN A 83 -0.37 10.13 -3.06
N ALA A 84 -0.24 11.02 -2.06
CA ALA A 84 0.91 11.03 -1.17
C ALA A 84 0.96 9.78 -0.28
N ALA A 85 -0.18 9.27 0.20
CA ALA A 85 -0.24 8.01 0.94
C ALA A 85 0.25 6.84 0.09
N TYR A 86 -0.27 6.72 -1.14
CA TYR A 86 0.15 5.70 -2.10
C TYR A 86 1.66 5.78 -2.42
N ALA A 87 2.13 6.97 -2.82
CA ALA A 87 3.53 7.21 -3.14
C ALA A 87 4.48 6.94 -1.95
N THR A 88 4.06 7.25 -0.72
CA THR A 88 4.84 6.95 0.49
C THR A 88 5.00 5.44 0.69
N GLY A 89 3.91 4.69 0.49
CA GLY A 89 3.94 3.23 0.56
C GLY A 89 4.87 2.63 -0.47
N LEU A 90 4.79 3.08 -1.72
CA LEU A 90 5.66 2.62 -2.81
C LEU A 90 7.13 2.99 -2.57
N LEU A 91 7.41 4.18 -2.05
CA LEU A 91 8.78 4.57 -1.71
C LEU A 91 9.37 3.63 -0.66
N ILE A 92 8.60 3.27 0.37
CA ILE A 92 9.04 2.34 1.43
C ILE A 92 9.21 0.92 0.88
N GLN A 93 8.31 0.48 0.00
CA GLN A 93 8.36 -0.83 -0.63
C GLN A 93 9.59 -1.00 -1.52
N HIS A 94 9.98 0.04 -2.26
CA HIS A 94 10.99 -0.06 -3.31
C HIS A 94 12.36 0.48 -2.90
N SER A 95 12.44 1.45 -2.00
CA SER A 95 13.73 1.99 -1.55
C SER A 95 14.47 1.00 -0.64
N GLU A 96 15.78 0.87 -0.86
CA GLU A 96 16.68 0.10 0.00
C GLU A 96 17.29 0.95 1.13
N ASP A 97 16.99 2.25 1.20
CA ASP A 97 17.52 3.18 2.21
C ASP A 97 16.65 3.26 3.47
N ALA A 98 16.58 2.14 4.18
CA ALA A 98 15.84 2.02 5.44
C ALA A 98 16.38 2.94 6.56
N ASN A 99 17.64 3.36 6.48
CA ASN A 99 18.22 4.30 7.44
C ASN A 99 17.61 5.69 7.30
N THR A 100 17.24 6.10 6.09
CA THR A 100 16.59 7.39 5.84
C THR A 100 15.10 7.34 6.14
N TYR A 101 14.34 6.35 5.63
CA TYR A 101 12.89 6.34 5.83
C TYR A 101 12.46 5.73 7.16
N GLY A 102 13.24 4.81 7.73
CA GLY A 102 12.89 4.09 8.96
C GLY A 102 12.60 5.01 10.15
N PRO A 103 13.43 6.04 10.43
CA PRO A 103 13.15 7.02 11.49
C PRO A 103 11.85 7.82 11.29
N ALA A 104 11.32 7.90 10.07
CA ALA A 104 10.09 8.63 9.77
C ALA A 104 8.81 7.82 10.02
N TYR A 105 8.90 6.51 10.31
CA TYR A 105 7.73 5.63 10.50
C TYR A 105 6.68 6.19 11.48
N PRO A 106 7.05 6.64 12.70
CA PRO A 106 6.07 7.22 13.62
C PRO A 106 5.37 8.45 13.04
N GLN A 107 6.10 9.30 12.32
CA GLN A 107 5.56 10.50 11.68
C GLN A 107 4.61 10.14 10.53
N ILE A 108 4.96 9.12 9.73
CA ILE A 108 4.13 8.63 8.63
C ILE A 108 2.82 8.06 9.20
N LEU A 109 2.89 7.18 10.19
CA LEU A 109 1.72 6.58 10.83
C LEU A 109 0.78 7.63 11.43
N HIS A 110 1.33 8.61 12.16
CA HIS A 110 0.54 9.72 12.70
C HIS A 110 -0.16 10.53 11.59
N LYS A 111 0.48 10.69 10.43
CA LYS A 111 -0.11 11.40 9.29
C LYS A 111 -1.14 10.56 8.52
N LEU A 112 -1.03 9.23 8.55
CA LEU A 112 -1.98 8.31 7.92
C LEU A 112 -3.22 8.06 8.78
N GLU A 113 -3.12 8.18 10.11
CA GLU A 113 -4.24 7.91 11.02
C GLU A 113 -5.55 8.63 10.65
N PRO A 114 -5.56 9.96 10.36
CA PRO A 114 -6.78 10.64 9.95
C PRO A 114 -7.31 10.15 8.58
N LEU A 115 -6.43 9.66 7.71
CA LEU A 115 -6.78 9.15 6.39
C LEU A 115 -7.45 7.77 6.48
N LEU A 116 -7.22 7.02 7.56
CA LEU A 116 -7.92 5.76 7.87
C LEU A 116 -9.32 5.97 8.47
N GLN A 117 -9.70 7.22 8.75
CA GLN A 117 -10.99 7.59 9.35
C GLN A 117 -11.87 8.44 8.41
N THR A 118 -11.41 8.71 7.18
CA THR A 118 -12.16 9.50 6.19
C THR A 118 -13.26 8.68 5.52
N GLU A 119 -14.30 9.33 5.00
CA GLU A 119 -15.35 8.65 4.20
C GLU A 119 -14.97 8.46 2.72
N ARG A 120 -13.75 8.83 2.32
CA ARG A 120 -13.29 8.78 0.93
C ARG A 120 -12.63 7.43 0.68
N ALA A 121 -13.31 6.54 -0.04
CA ALA A 121 -12.85 5.17 -0.32
C ALA A 121 -11.40 5.14 -0.83
N ARG A 122 -11.09 5.84 -1.93
CA ARG A 122 -9.71 5.89 -2.49
C ARG A 122 -8.65 6.32 -1.47
N THR A 123 -8.97 7.24 -0.55
CA THR A 123 -8.03 7.69 0.48
C THR A 123 -7.84 6.65 1.58
N LEU A 124 -8.92 5.98 1.99
CA LEU A 124 -8.85 4.84 2.91
C LEU A 124 -7.98 3.73 2.31
N ASP A 125 -8.24 3.37 1.06
CA ASP A 125 -7.58 2.27 0.36
C ASP A 125 -6.07 2.53 0.24
N ASN A 126 -5.68 3.72 -0.24
CA ASN A 126 -4.27 4.13 -0.34
C ASN A 126 -3.57 4.19 1.03
N ALA A 127 -4.27 4.64 2.08
CA ALA A 127 -3.70 4.68 3.42
C ALA A 127 -3.51 3.26 3.98
N ALA A 128 -4.50 2.38 3.81
CA ALA A 128 -4.42 0.98 4.21
C ALA A 128 -3.27 0.27 3.49
N GLY A 129 -3.20 0.46 2.17
CA GLY A 129 -2.11 0.00 1.33
C GLY A 129 -0.72 0.46 1.75
N CYS A 130 -0.59 1.75 2.10
CA CYS A 130 0.67 2.31 2.59
C CYS A 130 1.11 1.65 3.89
N VAL A 131 0.19 1.53 4.86
CA VAL A 131 0.48 0.86 6.14
C VAL A 131 0.83 -0.62 5.93
N SER A 132 0.14 -1.33 5.04
CA SER A 132 0.47 -2.74 4.72
C SER A 132 1.87 -2.89 4.13
N ARG A 133 2.30 -1.97 3.26
CA ARG A 133 3.69 -1.93 2.75
C ARG A 133 4.69 -1.63 3.86
N MET A 134 4.37 -0.71 4.79
CA MET A 134 5.22 -0.41 5.95
C MET A 134 5.42 -1.63 6.85
N ILE A 135 4.34 -2.36 7.17
CA ILE A 135 4.39 -3.59 7.97
C ILE A 135 5.20 -4.67 7.26
N THR A 136 5.00 -4.83 5.95
CA THR A 136 5.73 -5.83 5.15
C THR A 136 7.23 -5.54 5.12
N ALA A 137 7.62 -4.26 5.00
CA ALA A 137 9.02 -3.87 4.93
C ALA A 137 9.74 -3.97 6.29
N HIS A 138 9.12 -3.48 7.37
CA HIS A 138 9.73 -3.41 8.71
C HIS A 138 8.66 -3.64 9.79
N PRO A 139 8.23 -4.89 10.04
CA PRO A 139 7.16 -5.18 11.00
C PRO A 139 7.55 -4.79 12.44
N ASP A 140 8.84 -4.73 12.75
CA ASP A 140 9.40 -4.29 14.04
C ASP A 140 9.26 -2.78 14.28
N LYS A 141 8.99 -1.98 13.24
CA LYS A 141 8.83 -0.52 13.32
C LYS A 141 7.37 -0.07 13.37
N VAL A 142 6.41 -0.99 13.29
CA VAL A 142 4.97 -0.68 13.29
C VAL A 142 4.32 -1.29 14.53
N PRO A 143 3.47 -0.54 15.27
CA PRO A 143 2.67 -1.11 16.35
C PRO A 143 1.52 -1.96 15.77
N ILE A 144 1.84 -3.18 15.33
CA ILE A 144 0.89 -4.09 14.65
C ILE A 144 -0.37 -4.32 15.48
N GLY A 145 -0.25 -4.40 16.81
CA GLY A 145 -1.39 -4.59 17.72
C GLY A 145 -2.43 -3.48 17.66
N ASP A 146 -2.01 -2.25 17.41
CA ASP A 146 -2.91 -1.08 17.31
C ASP A 146 -3.43 -0.90 15.89
N VAL A 147 -2.57 -1.18 14.91
CA VAL A 147 -2.80 -0.83 13.50
C VAL A 147 -3.58 -1.91 12.75
N LEU A 148 -3.25 -3.20 12.96
CA LEU A 148 -3.86 -4.29 12.21
C LEU A 148 -5.37 -4.44 12.45
N PRO A 149 -5.92 -4.27 13.67
CA PRO A 149 -7.37 -4.29 13.88
C PRO A 149 -8.10 -3.19 13.13
N VAL A 150 -7.51 -2.01 12.99
CA VAL A 150 -8.06 -0.89 12.21
C VAL A 150 -8.10 -1.27 10.73
N LEU A 151 -6.98 -1.76 10.19
CA LEU A 151 -6.92 -2.23 8.79
C LEU A 151 -7.94 -3.33 8.51
N ALA A 152 -8.06 -4.32 9.40
CA ALA A 152 -9.02 -5.41 9.24
C ALA A 152 -10.48 -4.91 9.23
N GLY A 153 -10.77 -3.83 9.95
CA GLY A 153 -12.10 -3.20 9.96
C GLY A 153 -12.46 -2.44 8.68
N LEU A 154 -11.46 -2.10 7.84
CA LEU A 154 -11.67 -1.42 6.56
C LEU A 154 -11.98 -2.40 5.41
N LEU A 155 -11.69 -3.69 5.60
CA LEU A 155 -11.81 -4.70 4.55
C LEU A 155 -13.20 -5.36 4.51
N PRO A 156 -13.64 -5.84 3.34
CA PRO A 156 -12.98 -5.77 2.03
C PRO A 156 -13.05 -4.37 1.40
N LEU A 157 -12.10 -4.05 0.51
CA LEU A 157 -12.19 -2.86 -0.34
C LEU A 157 -13.41 -2.94 -1.26
N LYS A 158 -13.97 -1.80 -1.66
CA LYS A 158 -15.28 -1.74 -2.33
C LYS A 158 -15.28 -1.15 -3.73
N GLU A 159 -14.41 -0.19 -4.00
CA GLU A 159 -14.42 0.58 -5.25
C GLU A 159 -13.27 0.20 -6.17
N ASP A 160 -12.05 0.29 -5.66
CA ASP A 160 -10.81 -0.06 -6.36
C ASP A 160 -10.10 -1.20 -5.63
N TYR A 161 -9.54 -2.13 -6.39
CA TYR A 161 -8.85 -3.32 -5.88
C TYR A 161 -7.34 -3.25 -6.03
N GLU A 162 -6.78 -2.15 -6.55
CA GLU A 162 -5.34 -1.95 -6.71
C GLU A 162 -4.57 -2.22 -5.39
N GLU A 163 -5.14 -1.81 -4.27
CA GLU A 163 -4.54 -1.95 -2.95
C GLU A 163 -4.78 -3.31 -2.27
N ASN A 164 -5.56 -4.22 -2.88
CA ASN A 164 -5.75 -5.56 -2.33
C ASN A 164 -4.44 -6.36 -2.30
N ALA A 165 -3.65 -6.32 -3.38
CA ALA A 165 -2.40 -7.07 -3.48
C ALA A 165 -1.43 -6.83 -2.31
N PRO A 166 -1.04 -5.58 -1.97
CA PRO A 166 -0.18 -5.31 -0.83
C PRO A 166 -0.85 -5.60 0.51
N ILE A 167 -2.16 -5.34 0.67
CA ILE A 167 -2.88 -5.59 1.92
C ILE A 167 -2.92 -7.09 2.24
N TYR A 168 -3.35 -7.93 1.30
CA TYR A 168 -3.43 -9.36 1.53
C TYR A 168 -2.04 -10.00 1.58
N SER A 169 -1.06 -9.52 0.82
CA SER A 169 0.33 -9.97 0.96
C SER A 169 0.88 -9.70 2.37
N CYS A 170 0.58 -8.54 2.95
CA CYS A 170 0.91 -8.23 4.35
C CYS A 170 0.22 -9.20 5.33
N ILE A 171 -1.08 -9.41 5.19
CA ILE A 171 -1.85 -10.32 6.06
C ILE A 171 -1.30 -11.75 5.98
N VAL A 172 -1.07 -12.26 4.76
CA VAL A 172 -0.47 -13.58 4.53
C VAL A 172 0.91 -13.67 5.18
N GLY A 173 1.76 -12.66 4.99
CA GLY A 173 3.10 -12.60 5.60
C GLY A 173 3.05 -12.69 7.13
N LEU A 174 2.07 -12.03 7.76
CA LEU A 174 1.87 -12.12 9.21
C LEU A 174 1.45 -13.53 9.67
N TYR A 175 0.60 -14.22 8.90
CA TYR A 175 0.24 -15.62 9.20
C TYR A 175 1.46 -16.53 9.08
N GLN A 176 2.25 -16.37 8.01
CA GLN A 176 3.48 -17.14 7.78
C GLN A 176 4.52 -16.91 8.88
N ALA A 177 4.60 -15.69 9.40
CA ALA A 177 5.45 -15.33 10.53
C ALA A 177 4.91 -15.80 11.90
N GLY A 178 3.72 -16.42 11.94
CA GLY A 178 3.10 -16.85 13.21
C GLY A 178 2.73 -15.70 14.13
N ASN A 179 2.46 -14.51 13.59
CA ASN A 179 2.16 -13.31 14.38
C ASN A 179 0.86 -13.50 15.19
N SER A 180 0.89 -13.28 16.51
CA SER A 180 -0.28 -13.53 17.38
C SER A 180 -1.47 -12.62 17.07
N VAL A 181 -1.23 -11.35 16.68
CA VAL A 181 -2.29 -10.37 16.43
C VAL A 181 -3.16 -10.81 15.23
N VAL A 182 -2.54 -11.28 14.13
CA VAL A 182 -3.33 -11.76 12.99
C VAL A 182 -4.10 -13.05 13.32
N GLN A 183 -3.54 -13.93 14.16
CA GLN A 183 -4.22 -15.14 14.63
C GLN A 183 -5.44 -14.79 15.49
N GLU A 184 -5.32 -13.81 16.40
CA GLU A 184 -6.45 -13.32 17.21
C GLU A 184 -7.54 -12.66 16.36
N LEU A 185 -7.17 -12.01 15.25
CA LEU A 185 -8.10 -11.39 14.30
C LEU A 185 -8.72 -12.38 13.30
N THR A 186 -8.32 -13.65 13.30
CA THR A 186 -8.80 -14.66 12.34
C THR A 186 -10.33 -14.70 12.22
N PRO A 187 -11.13 -14.69 13.32
CA PRO A 187 -12.60 -14.70 13.22
C PRO A 187 -13.18 -13.50 12.46
N LYS A 188 -12.51 -12.33 12.51
CA LYS A 188 -12.94 -11.13 11.78
C LYS A 188 -12.50 -11.16 10.31
N LEU A 189 -11.35 -11.77 10.03
CA LEU A 189 -10.77 -11.84 8.69
C LEU A 189 -11.41 -12.93 7.81
N VAL A 190 -11.91 -14.02 8.38
CA VAL A 190 -12.51 -15.12 7.61
C VAL A 190 -13.67 -14.66 6.71
N PRO A 191 -14.65 -13.86 7.17
CA PRO A 191 -15.69 -13.31 6.30
C PRO A 191 -15.13 -12.42 5.17
N VAL A 192 -14.06 -11.67 5.44
CA VAL A 192 -13.37 -10.85 4.43
C VAL A 192 -12.75 -11.75 3.36
N PHE A 193 -12.05 -12.81 3.75
CA PHE A 193 -11.46 -13.77 2.82
C PHE A 193 -12.52 -14.45 1.96
N ALA A 194 -13.67 -14.79 2.54
CA ALA A 194 -14.79 -15.36 1.79
C ALA A 194 -15.31 -14.38 0.72
N ALA A 195 -15.37 -13.09 1.05
CA ALA A 195 -15.82 -12.05 0.11
C ALA A 195 -14.84 -11.88 -1.07
N VAL A 196 -13.54 -11.74 -0.80
CA VAL A 196 -12.54 -11.47 -1.87
C VAL A 196 -12.13 -12.70 -2.68
N LEU A 197 -12.24 -13.90 -2.11
CA LEU A 197 -12.04 -15.13 -2.86
C LEU A 197 -13.27 -15.52 -3.70
N GLY A 198 -14.44 -14.90 -3.43
CA GLY A 198 -15.64 -15.02 -4.24
C GLY A 198 -15.61 -14.16 -5.52
N GLU A 199 -16.80 -13.76 -5.97
CA GLU A 199 -16.99 -12.88 -7.13
C GLU A 199 -17.06 -11.40 -6.70
N PRO A 200 -16.54 -10.45 -7.52
CA PRO A 200 -15.82 -10.68 -8.77
C PRO A 200 -14.40 -11.22 -8.53
N LYS A 201 -13.92 -12.11 -9.41
CA LYS A 201 -12.60 -12.75 -9.24
C LYS A 201 -11.43 -11.77 -9.38
N GLU A 202 -11.65 -10.67 -10.09
CA GLU A 202 -10.68 -9.63 -10.38
C GLU A 202 -10.31 -8.79 -9.15
N GLN A 203 -10.96 -9.04 -7.99
CA GLN A 203 -10.56 -8.47 -6.70
C GLN A 203 -9.12 -8.78 -6.31
N LEU A 204 -8.58 -9.90 -6.77
CA LEU A 204 -7.23 -10.36 -6.45
C LEU A 204 -6.54 -10.81 -7.73
N ASP A 205 -5.29 -10.38 -7.90
CA ASP A 205 -4.41 -11.03 -8.86
C ASP A 205 -4.20 -12.51 -8.51
N GLU A 206 -3.74 -13.30 -9.49
CA GLU A 206 -3.59 -14.75 -9.36
C GLU A 206 -2.61 -15.16 -8.25
N GLU A 207 -1.53 -14.40 -8.05
CA GLU A 207 -0.50 -14.69 -7.06
C GLU A 207 -1.03 -14.46 -5.64
N THR A 208 -1.62 -13.29 -5.40
CA THR A 208 -2.23 -12.90 -4.13
C THR A 208 -3.38 -13.87 -3.78
N ARG A 209 -4.21 -14.23 -4.77
CA ARG A 209 -5.28 -15.22 -4.62
C ARG A 209 -4.73 -16.57 -4.18
N ALA A 210 -3.70 -17.10 -4.85
CA ALA A 210 -3.12 -18.39 -4.51
C ALA A 210 -2.58 -18.42 -3.07
N LYS A 211 -1.85 -17.36 -2.67
CA LYS A 211 -1.33 -17.20 -1.31
C LYS A 211 -2.44 -17.13 -0.25
N LEU A 212 -3.52 -16.42 -0.55
CA LEU A 212 -4.66 -16.30 0.36
C LEU A 212 -5.42 -17.63 0.50
N VAL A 213 -5.58 -18.38 -0.59
CA VAL A 213 -6.17 -19.73 -0.54
C VAL A 213 -5.36 -20.67 0.36
N GLU A 214 -4.03 -20.68 0.23
CA GLU A 214 -3.19 -21.50 1.12
C GLU A 214 -3.28 -21.07 2.58
N THR A 215 -3.45 -19.76 2.84
CA THR A 215 -3.70 -19.24 4.18
C THR A 215 -5.05 -19.71 4.73
N VAL A 216 -6.11 -19.72 3.92
CA VAL A 216 -7.42 -20.26 4.30
C VAL A 216 -7.31 -21.76 4.61
N LYS A 217 -6.60 -22.54 3.81
CA LYS A 217 -6.36 -23.98 4.07
C LYS A 217 -5.58 -24.20 5.37
N TYR A 218 -4.61 -23.35 5.66
CA TYR A 218 -3.91 -23.37 6.95
C TYR A 218 -4.89 -23.10 8.11
N ILE A 219 -5.72 -22.05 8.01
CA ILE A 219 -6.74 -21.74 9.02
C ILE A 219 -7.73 -22.91 9.18
N ALA A 220 -8.18 -23.53 8.08
CA ALA A 220 -9.11 -24.66 8.11
C ALA A 220 -8.57 -25.87 8.90
N LYS A 221 -7.26 -26.12 8.84
CA LYS A 221 -6.61 -27.20 9.62
C LYS A 221 -6.62 -26.91 11.12
N GLN A 222 -6.47 -25.64 11.51
CA GLN A 222 -6.36 -25.23 12.91
C GLN A 222 -7.71 -24.93 13.56
N GLN A 223 -8.62 -24.31 12.80
CA GLN A 223 -9.89 -23.77 13.25
C GLN A 223 -11.02 -24.06 12.22
N PRO A 224 -11.33 -25.35 11.96
CA PRO A 224 -12.28 -25.73 10.90
C PRO A 224 -13.67 -25.12 11.07
N ALA A 225 -14.11 -24.89 12.32
CA ALA A 225 -15.41 -24.30 12.62
C ALA A 225 -15.58 -22.88 12.05
N LEU A 226 -14.50 -22.11 11.89
CA LEU A 226 -14.58 -20.77 11.29
C LEU A 226 -14.82 -20.83 9.77
N ILE A 227 -14.37 -21.89 9.10
CA ILE A 227 -14.44 -22.02 7.64
C ILE A 227 -15.77 -22.64 7.18
N GLN A 228 -16.30 -23.61 7.93
CA GLN A 228 -17.50 -24.37 7.56
C GLN A 228 -18.75 -23.52 7.31
N GLY A 229 -18.84 -22.33 7.91
CA GLY A 229 -19.94 -21.39 7.68
C GLY A 229 -19.90 -20.62 6.35
N HIS A 230 -18.80 -20.71 5.60
CA HIS A 230 -18.58 -19.95 4.37
C HIS A 230 -18.47 -20.88 3.16
N ALA A 231 -19.52 -20.98 2.35
CA ALA A 231 -19.58 -21.89 1.20
C ALA A 231 -18.41 -21.71 0.20
N VAL A 232 -18.00 -20.46 -0.05
CA VAL A 232 -16.83 -20.14 -0.90
C VAL A 232 -15.55 -20.77 -0.34
N LEU A 233 -15.32 -20.63 0.97
CA LEU A 233 -14.09 -21.11 1.60
C LEU A 233 -14.10 -22.63 1.82
N ALA A 234 -15.29 -23.21 2.08
CA ALA A 234 -15.45 -24.65 2.24
C ALA A 234 -15.24 -25.43 0.93
N ALA A 235 -15.24 -24.75 -0.22
CA ALA A 235 -15.00 -25.35 -1.53
C ALA A 235 -13.53 -25.29 -2.01
N LEU A 236 -12.63 -24.67 -1.24
CA LEU A 236 -11.19 -24.53 -1.53
C LEU A 236 -10.37 -25.75 -1.07
#